data_AF-A0A0E0D3L7-F1
#
_entry.id   AF-A0A0E0D3L7-F1
#
_cell.length_a   1.000
_cell.length_b   1.000
_cell.length_c   1.000
_cell.angle_alpha   90.00
_cell.angle_beta   90.00
_cell.angle_gamma   90.00
#
_symmetry.space_group_name_H-M   'P 1'
#
loop_
_entity.id
_entity.type
_entity.pdbx_description
1 polymer ?
#
loop_
_entity_poly.entity_id
_entity_poly.type
_entity_poly.pdbx_seq_one_letter_code
_entity_poly.pdbx_strand_id
1 'polypeptide(L)'
;MGRWVRPEVYPLMAAMMLASGMVVFQLGRNVCTNPEVKISKRNRRNAVPDSAAEAERYSMHGFRRFFGRRRPEVMPSINRFFSNSDRLNHDEKNDD
;
A
#
# COMPACT_ATOMS: atom_id res chain seq x y z
N MET A 1 -10.02 22.25 30.59
CA MET A 1 -8.69 22.04 29.96
C MET A 1 -8.27 23.13 28.95
N GLY A 2 -9.08 24.18 28.68
CA GLY A 2 -8.74 25.20 27.67
C GLY A 2 -8.02 26.47 28.17
N ARG A 3 -7.72 26.58 29.48
CA ARG A 3 -7.09 27.78 30.06
C ARG A 3 -5.54 27.77 30.05
N TRP A 4 -4.93 26.65 29.65
CA TRP A 4 -3.48 26.43 29.77
C TRP A 4 -2.75 26.28 28.42
N VAL A 5 -3.49 26.12 27.32
CA VAL A 5 -2.90 25.98 25.98
C VAL A 5 -3.25 27.23 25.20
N ARG A 6 -2.21 27.95 24.76
CA ARG A 6 -2.39 29.14 23.93
C ARG A 6 -2.87 28.73 22.53
N PRO A 7 -3.72 29.54 21.88
CA PRO A 7 -4.25 29.22 20.55
C PRO A 7 -3.17 28.97 19.50
N GLU A 8 -2.02 29.65 19.61
CA GLU A 8 -0.91 29.49 18.66
C GLU A 8 -0.24 28.12 18.72
N VAL A 9 -0.48 27.35 19.79
CA VAL A 9 0.19 26.06 20.05
C VAL A 9 -0.61 24.88 19.49
N TYR A 10 -1.90 25.06 19.16
CA TYR A 10 -2.73 24.02 18.55
C TYR A 10 -2.16 23.43 17.24
N PRO A 11 -1.67 24.22 16.26
CA PRO A 11 -1.09 23.65 15.04
C PRO A 11 0.17 22.82 15.32
N LEU A 12 0.99 23.24 16.29
CA LEU A 12 2.20 22.50 16.67
C LEU A 12 1.86 21.17 17.34
N MET A 13 0.87 21.18 18.25
CA MET A 13 0.39 19.97 18.92
C MET A 13 -0.31 19.02 17.94
N ALA A 14 -1.05 19.56 16.97
CA ALA A 14 -1.68 18.77 15.91
C ALA A 14 -0.61 18.05 15.06
N ALA A 15 0.45 18.75 14.66
CA ALA A 15 1.55 18.16 13.90
C ALA A 15 2.26 17.04 14.69
N MET A 16 2.55 17.28 15.97
CA MET A 16 3.21 16.29 16.85
C MET A 16 2.33 15.06 17.11
N MET A 17 1.03 15.25 17.32
CA MET A 17 0.05 14.17 17.47
C MET A 17 -0.12 13.35 16.19
N LEU A 18 -0.12 14.01 15.03
CA LEU A 18 -0.20 13.33 13.74
C LEU A 18 1.05 12.48 13.52
N ALA A 19 2.24 13.04 13.74
CA ALA A 19 3.50 12.32 13.58
C ALA A 19 3.59 11.11 14.53
N SER A 20 3.29 11.30 15.82
CA SER A 20 3.30 10.21 16.79
C SER A 20 2.23 9.16 16.50
N GLY A 21 1.02 9.59 16.13
CA GLY A 21 -0.07 8.72 15.70
C GLY A 21 0.30 7.89 14.47
N MET A 22 1.01 8.49 13.51
CA MET A 22 1.50 7.80 12.33
C MET A 22 2.55 6.74 12.70
N VAL A 23 3.49 7.04 13.59
CA VAL A 23 4.48 6.07 14.06
C VAL A 23 3.82 4.91 14.82
N VAL A 24 2.88 5.21 15.72
CA VAL A 24 2.14 4.18 16.46
C VAL A 24 1.29 3.32 15.53
N PHE A 25 0.64 3.92 14.54
CA PHE A 25 -0.13 3.18 13.54
C PHE A 25 0.77 2.25 12.70
N GLN A 26 1.94 2.74 12.26
CA GLN A 26 2.89 1.92 11.52
C GLN A 26 3.47 0.78 12.36
N LEU A 27 3.78 1.04 13.63
CA LEU A 27 4.25 0.02 14.57
C LEU A 27 3.15 -1.00 14.88
N GLY A 28 1.92 -0.55 15.12
CA GLY A 28 0.76 -1.43 15.35
C GLY A 28 0.48 -2.32 14.14
N ARG A 29 0.59 -1.77 12.92
CA ARG A 29 0.49 -2.58 11.70
C ARG A 29 1.62 -3.61 11.63
N ASN A 30 2.87 -3.19 11.86
CA ASN A 30 4.04 -4.08 11.86
C ASN A 30 3.86 -5.24 12.85
N VAL A 31 3.43 -4.95 14.08
CA VAL A 31 3.22 -5.94 15.13
C VAL A 31 2.08 -6.91 14.81
N CYS A 32 1.00 -6.47 14.16
CA CYS A 32 -0.15 -7.31 13.84
C CYS A 32 -0.03 -8.06 12.50
N THR A 33 0.69 -7.52 11.52
CA THR A 33 0.76 -8.10 10.16
C THR A 33 2.04 -8.88 9.91
N ASN A 34 3.10 -8.68 10.69
CA ASN A 34 4.33 -9.43 10.49
C ASN A 34 4.15 -10.90 10.93
N PRO A 35 4.44 -11.88 10.05
CA PRO A 35 4.30 -13.30 10.38
C PRO A 35 5.25 -13.76 11.50
N GLU A 36 6.35 -13.01 11.70
CA GLU A 36 7.35 -13.26 12.73
C GLU A 36 6.93 -12.78 14.13
N VAL A 37 5.94 -11.89 14.24
CA VAL A 37 5.54 -11.28 15.52
C VAL A 37 4.31 -12.00 16.09
N LYS A 38 4.56 -12.99 16.95
CA LYS A 38 3.53 -13.83 17.57
C LYS A 38 3.11 -13.31 18.95
N ILE A 39 2.03 -12.51 18.98
CA ILE A 39 1.49 -11.89 20.21
C ILE A 39 0.71 -12.90 21.08
N SER A 40 -0.04 -13.81 20.46
CA SER A 40 -0.86 -14.79 21.19
C SER A 40 -0.03 -16.02 21.62
N LYS A 41 -0.29 -16.53 22.83
CA LYS A 41 0.34 -17.78 23.31
C LYS A 41 0.03 -18.98 22.42
N ARG A 42 -1.14 -18.98 21.76
CA ARG A 42 -1.55 -20.03 20.81
C ARG A 42 -0.69 -20.02 19.55
N ASN A 43 -0.41 -18.85 18.99
CA ASN A 43 0.40 -18.73 17.77
C ASN A 43 1.89 -19.03 18.02
N ARG A 44 2.40 -18.83 19.25
CA ARG A 44 3.77 -19.22 19.62
C ARG A 44 3.99 -20.74 19.65
N ARG A 45 2.94 -21.52 19.91
CA ARG A 45 3.03 -22.99 19.99
C ARG A 45 3.13 -23.64 18.60
N ASN A 46 2.78 -22.90 17.55
CA ASN A 46 2.96 -23.34 16.17
C ASN A 46 4.42 -23.04 15.76
N ALA A 47 5.25 -24.09 15.82
CA ALA A 47 6.66 -24.05 15.42
C ALA A 47 6.82 -23.88 13.89
N VAL A 48 5.88 -24.42 13.13
CA VAL A 48 5.74 -24.23 11.68
C VAL A 48 4.60 -23.23 11.47
N PRO A 49 4.83 -22.06 10.83
CA PRO A 49 3.74 -21.16 10.49
C PRO A 49 2.79 -21.87 9.50
N ASP A 50 1.49 -21.58 9.52
CA ASP A 50 0.57 -21.91 8.41
C ASP A 50 0.93 -21.03 7.19
N SER A 51 2.11 -21.29 6.66
CA SER A 51 3.02 -20.31 6.08
C SER A 51 2.52 -19.75 4.76
N ALA A 52 1.79 -20.55 3.98
CA ALA A 52 1.37 -20.15 2.65
C ALA A 52 0.32 -19.04 2.68
N ALA A 53 -0.77 -19.21 3.43
CA ALA A 53 -1.88 -18.26 3.43
C ALA A 53 -1.56 -16.95 4.18
N GLU A 54 -0.76 -17.03 5.26
CA GLU A 54 -0.35 -15.86 6.04
C GLU A 54 0.75 -15.06 5.32
N ALA A 55 1.72 -15.73 4.68
CA ALA A 55 2.73 -15.06 3.85
C ALA A 55 2.14 -14.47 2.57
N GLU A 56 1.14 -15.12 1.96
CA GLU A 56 0.41 -14.53 0.82
C GLU A 56 -0.30 -13.23 1.24
N ARG A 57 -0.94 -13.21 2.42
CA ARG A 57 -1.59 -11.99 2.96
C ARG A 57 -0.61 -10.87 3.27
N TYR A 58 0.60 -11.20 3.72
CA TYR A 58 1.65 -10.21 3.97
C TYR A 58 2.25 -9.66 2.66
N SER A 59 2.59 -10.54 1.72
CA SER A 59 3.20 -10.18 0.43
C SER A 59 2.23 -9.46 -0.52
N MET A 60 0.95 -9.84 -0.52
CA MET A 60 -0.13 -9.21 -1.28
C MET A 60 -1.07 -8.43 -0.35
N HIS A 61 -0.55 -7.43 0.35
CA HIS A 61 -1.41 -6.48 1.06
C HIS A 61 -2.38 -5.77 0.08
N GLY A 62 -3.55 -5.35 0.57
CA GLY A 62 -4.69 -4.91 -0.26
C GLY A 62 -4.34 -3.84 -1.31
N PHE A 63 -3.44 -2.91 -0.98
CA PHE A 63 -2.93 -1.90 -1.91
C PHE A 63 -2.16 -2.53 -3.08
N ARG A 64 -1.22 -3.44 -2.82
CA ARG A 64 -0.48 -4.17 -3.88
C ARG A 64 -1.38 -5.08 -4.70
N ARG A 65 -2.41 -5.68 -4.11
CA ARG A 65 -3.41 -6.48 -4.84
C ARG A 65 -4.31 -5.61 -5.73
N PHE A 66 -4.60 -4.39 -5.30
CA PHE A 66 -5.37 -3.43 -6.08
C PHE A 66 -4.60 -2.92 -7.30
N PHE A 67 -3.33 -2.52 -7.12
CA PHE A 67 -2.48 -2.08 -8.22
C PHE A 67 -1.97 -3.22 -9.10
N GLY A 68 -1.76 -4.42 -8.54
CA GLY A 68 -1.31 -5.58 -9.31
C GLY A 68 -2.32 -6.11 -10.33
N ARG A 69 -3.62 -5.76 -10.19
CA ARG A 69 -4.66 -6.08 -11.18
C ARG A 69 -4.79 -5.05 -12.30
N ARG A 70 -4.14 -3.89 -12.16
CA ARG A 70 -4.13 -2.84 -13.18
C ARG A 70 -2.91 -3.08 -14.08
N ARG A 71 -3.06 -2.86 -15.39
CA ARG A 71 -1.90 -2.83 -16.30
C ARG A 71 -0.95 -1.72 -15.84
N PRO A 72 0.37 -1.97 -15.79
CA PRO A 72 1.34 -0.96 -15.40
C PRO A 72 1.49 0.07 -16.53
N GLU A 73 0.55 1.00 -16.61
CA GLU A 73 0.55 2.09 -17.58
C GLU A 73 0.64 3.41 -16.80
N VAL A 74 1.77 4.11 -16.91
CA VAL A 74 2.02 5.39 -16.24
C VAL A 74 1.07 6.47 -16.77
N MET A 75 0.72 6.41 -18.06
CA MET A 75 -0.23 7.31 -18.72
C MET A 75 -1.07 6.56 -19.76
N PRO A 76 -2.23 6.00 -19.37
CA PRO A 76 -3.03 5.13 -20.25
C PRO A 76 -3.65 5.88 -21.44
N SER A 77 -3.85 7.20 -21.37
CA SER A 77 -4.30 8.01 -22.51
C SER A 77 -3.20 8.16 -23.56
N ILE A 78 -1.99 8.50 -23.12
CA ILE A 78 -0.82 8.70 -23.99
C ILE A 78 -0.37 7.38 -24.62
N ASN A 79 -0.32 6.29 -23.84
CA ASN A 79 0.06 4.98 -24.35
C ASN A 79 -0.91 4.49 -25.43
N ARG A 80 -2.22 4.70 -25.26
CA ARG A 80 -3.23 4.39 -26.29
C ARG A 80 -3.13 5.29 -27.52
N PHE A 81 -2.78 6.56 -27.35
CA PHE A 81 -2.57 7.48 -28.46
C PHE A 81 -1.41 7.05 -29.37
N PHE A 82 -0.26 6.68 -28.78
CA PHE A 82 0.92 6.26 -29.54
C PHE A 82 0.86 4.81 -30.04
N SER A 83 0.19 3.89 -29.34
CA SER A 83 0.08 2.48 -29.78
C SER A 83 -1.04 2.20 -30.79
N ASN A 84 -2.03 3.08 -30.92
CA ASN A 84 -3.07 2.97 -31.95
C ASN A 84 -2.62 3.53 -33.31
N SER A 85 -1.73 4.54 -33.31
CA SER A 85 -1.17 5.11 -34.54
C SER A 85 -0.23 4.13 -35.25
N ASP A 86 0.55 3.34 -34.51
CA ASP A 86 1.44 2.32 -35.06
C ASP A 86 0.71 1.13 -35.72
N ARG A 87 -0.49 0.78 -35.24
CA ARG A 87 -1.30 -0.31 -35.83
C ARG A 87 -1.86 0.07 -37.20
N LEU A 88 -2.40 1.29 -37.32
CA LEU A 88 -3.00 1.75 -38.58
C LEU A 88 -2.00 1.75 -39.74
N ASN A 89 -0.75 2.17 -39.47
CA ASN A 89 0.31 2.24 -40.48
C ASN A 89 0.83 0.86 -40.92
N HIS A 90 0.65 -0.19 -40.10
CA HIS A 90 1.08 -1.55 -40.44
C HIS A 90 0.00 -2.31 -41.22
N ASP A 91 -1.27 -2.00 -40.98
CA ASP A 91 -2.39 -2.56 -41.75
C ASP A 91 -2.41 -1.96 -43.17
N GLU A 92 -2.16 -0.65 -43.31
CA GLU A 92 -2.08 0.03 -44.62
C GLU A 92 -0.91 -0.48 -45.50
N LYS A 93 0.15 -1.04 -44.89
CA LYS A 93 1.32 -1.57 -45.60
C LYS A 93 1.19 -3.06 -45.98
N ASN A 94 0.21 -3.78 -45.43
CA ASN A 94 -0.02 -5.20 -45.73
C ASN A 94 -1.13 -5.43 -46.77
N ASP A 95 -1.86 -4.37 -47.15
CA ASP A 95 -2.91 -4.39 -48.16
C ASP A 95 -2.43 -3.98 -49.58
N ASP A 96 -1.12 -3.68 -49.74
CA ASP A 96 -0.39 -3.54 -51.02
C ASP A 96 0.46 -4.79 -51.33
#